data_AF-A0A8S4B0G4-F1
#
_entry.id   AF-A0A8S4B0G4-F1
#
_cell.length_a   1.000
_cell.length_b   1.000
_cell.length_c   1.000
_cell.angle_alpha   90.00
_cell.angle_beta   90.00
_cell.angle_gamma   90.00
#
_symmetry.space_group_name_H-M   'P 1'
#
loop_
_entity.id
_entity.type
_entity.pdbx_description
1 polymer ?
#
loop_
_entity_poly.entity_id
_entity_poly.type
_entity_poly.pdbx_seq_one_letter_code
_entity_poly.pdbx_strand_id
1 'polypeptide(L)'
;MQGTRRSAPKGRAARCSADDADMAHQEADRRAKLFSRPDEESHWQAESLTAPRDSQSTERQMRISSPRLTLQPAFSAASKEAMASKGAKETIVSKLGFKSSSSASKAEAELERVRKENAHLRRKIDELAKRHIKPPDSDKSKLLERILSLETLRERNNQQLLVKEQELETMRQQLSARGGEVVKSLQSQLEQRKKEAEQRDSLFQNLSQETENLKNKLASVSARCQSLETQVVNGQAPLSDSARVQDQLRDALEKNQQWLVYDQQREAYVQSVVARTMELEQQLAQAKQQQTKPEASSEVSTKCPAAEESDLKSHYQQLLSTMQKDLESQKDKTARAQLELSVQREQALKAQAELQCQKEQVTRVQEELLVLQRKYEEKCCELSASLRRYQEKSKELEEIRMQLQAEQLGNRSAAHEERKTMSEWTDRLRAELENVNTRLEEERKRSAELLLQVNSLQNSLLSQNEEHRRIAALELQIQLSAKDFEDEKIDRQSMQQQLHKVLKELRKARDQIAKLESAKQPNTRFSEPSSYNKLEFERLTLDDPYGTTSPTKVINLLDESFLECPKCRAPYPTSRHRELLAHIDYCLT
;
A
#
# COMPACT_ATOMS: atom_id res chain seq x y z
N MET A 1 78.19 1.94 71.75
CA MET A 1 77.91 2.86 70.61
C MET A 1 76.90 2.19 69.69
N GLN A 2 75.94 2.95 69.16
CA GLN A 2 75.13 2.77 67.92
C GLN A 2 74.81 1.32 67.44
N GLY A 3 73.58 0.88 67.18
CA GLY A 3 72.26 1.54 67.22
C GLY A 3 71.57 1.59 65.85
N THR A 4 70.29 1.19 65.77
CA THR A 4 69.38 1.22 64.59
C THR A 4 69.70 0.19 63.47
N ARG A 5 68.74 -0.31 62.67
CA ARG A 5 67.25 -0.31 62.72
C ARG A 5 66.71 -1.52 61.92
N ARG A 6 65.55 -2.07 62.29
CA ARG A 6 64.76 -2.97 61.41
C ARG A 6 63.96 -2.13 60.39
N SER A 7 63.71 -2.69 59.21
CA SER A 7 62.75 -2.16 58.22
C SER A 7 61.86 -3.29 57.71
N ALA A 8 60.58 -3.01 57.48
CA ALA A 8 59.56 -3.97 57.06
C ALA A 8 59.06 -3.68 55.63
N PRO A 9 58.59 -4.70 54.88
CA PRO A 9 58.03 -4.48 53.54
C PRO A 9 56.65 -3.80 53.62
N LYS A 10 56.37 -2.88 52.70
CA LYS A 10 55.04 -2.27 52.52
C LYS A 10 54.20 -3.06 51.51
N GLY A 11 52.89 -3.12 51.73
CA GLY A 11 51.99 -4.04 51.04
C GLY A 11 51.62 -3.70 49.59
N ARG A 12 51.20 -4.72 48.85
CA ARG A 12 50.44 -4.64 47.59
C ARG A 12 49.03 -5.20 47.82
N ALA A 13 48.13 -4.42 48.40
CA ALA A 13 46.76 -4.85 48.73
C ALA A 13 45.76 -3.67 48.65
N ALA A 14 45.81 -2.89 47.56
CA ALA A 14 45.02 -1.67 47.41
C ALA A 14 44.87 -1.22 45.93
N ARG A 15 44.50 -2.14 45.03
CA ARG A 15 44.15 -1.78 43.62
C ARG A 15 42.89 -2.46 43.08
N CYS A 16 42.71 -3.77 43.25
CA CYS A 16 41.56 -4.49 42.68
C CYS A 16 40.19 -3.94 43.15
N SER A 17 40.11 -3.42 44.38
CA SER A 17 38.86 -2.90 44.95
C SER A 17 38.36 -1.56 44.34
N ALA A 18 39.10 -0.95 43.41
CA ALA A 18 38.66 0.25 42.69
C ALA A 18 37.88 -0.13 41.42
N ASP A 19 38.44 -1.05 40.63
CA ASP A 19 37.85 -1.48 39.35
C ASP A 19 36.49 -2.18 39.58
N ASP A 20 36.37 -2.99 40.64
CA ASP A 20 35.10 -3.61 41.05
C ASP A 20 34.03 -2.58 41.48
N ALA A 21 34.45 -1.46 42.08
CA ALA A 21 33.54 -0.41 42.53
C ALA A 21 33.01 0.43 41.35
N ASP A 22 33.86 0.78 40.39
CA ASP A 22 33.43 1.46 39.15
C ASP A 22 32.51 0.56 38.31
N MET A 23 32.78 -0.76 38.25
CA MET A 23 31.89 -1.70 37.55
C MET A 23 30.51 -1.77 38.23
N ALA A 24 30.47 -1.85 39.56
CA ALA A 24 29.22 -1.82 40.32
C ALA A 24 28.45 -0.50 40.13
N HIS A 25 29.15 0.63 40.02
CA HIS A 25 28.52 1.93 39.77
C HIS A 25 27.92 2.03 38.35
N GLN A 26 28.58 1.48 37.33
CA GLN A 26 28.03 1.39 35.97
C GLN A 26 26.82 0.44 35.90
N GLU A 27 26.85 -0.68 36.63
CA GLU A 27 25.74 -1.63 36.67
C GLU A 27 24.51 -1.03 37.39
N ALA A 28 24.74 -0.24 38.44
CA ALA A 28 23.70 0.54 39.12
C ALA A 28 23.09 1.63 38.22
N ASP A 29 23.92 2.39 37.50
CA ASP A 29 23.46 3.43 36.55
C ASP A 29 22.68 2.83 35.36
N ARG A 30 23.08 1.65 34.86
CA ARG A 30 22.27 0.88 33.90
C ARG A 30 20.93 0.44 34.47
N ARG A 31 20.88 -0.04 35.72
CA ARG A 31 19.62 -0.38 36.39
C ARG A 31 18.72 0.85 36.58
N ALA A 32 19.28 1.99 36.96
CA ALA A 32 18.53 3.25 37.06
C ALA A 32 17.92 3.64 35.71
N LYS A 33 18.69 3.58 34.62
CA LYS A 33 18.20 3.87 33.26
C LYS A 33 17.18 2.86 32.72
N LEU A 34 17.13 1.64 33.26
CA LEU A 34 16.08 0.65 32.96
C LEU A 34 14.78 0.87 33.76
N PHE A 35 14.86 1.46 34.96
CA PHE A 35 13.69 1.79 35.79
C PHE A 35 13.13 3.20 35.52
N SER A 36 13.95 4.15 35.08
CA SER A 36 13.51 5.49 34.66
C SER A 36 12.99 5.52 33.22
N ARG A 37 12.00 4.68 32.94
CA ARG A 37 11.13 4.81 31.76
C ARG A 37 9.88 5.59 32.17
N PRO A 38 9.52 6.71 31.51
CA PRO A 38 8.24 7.36 31.74
C PRO A 38 7.08 6.46 31.29
N ASP A 39 5.96 6.52 32.00
CA ASP A 39 4.72 5.84 31.61
C ASP A 39 4.07 6.56 30.41
N GLU A 40 4.41 6.16 29.18
CA GLU A 40 3.77 6.66 27.95
C GLU A 40 2.37 6.04 27.68
N GLU A 41 1.75 5.41 28.68
CA GLU A 41 0.35 4.91 28.64
C GLU A 41 -0.68 5.98 29.11
N SER A 42 -0.53 7.24 28.66
CA SER A 42 -1.46 8.32 29.05
C SER A 42 -1.63 9.47 28.03
N HIS A 43 -1.48 9.21 26.72
CA HIS A 43 -1.75 10.22 25.67
C HIS A 43 -2.52 9.72 24.43
N TRP A 44 -3.65 9.03 24.65
CA TRP A 44 -4.66 8.79 23.61
C TRP A 44 -6.09 9.03 24.12
N GLN A 45 -6.47 10.30 24.30
CA GLN A 45 -7.87 10.72 24.41
C GLN A 45 -8.13 12.03 23.65
N ALA A 46 -9.31 12.08 23.01
CA ALA A 46 -10.04 13.29 22.62
C ALA A 46 -9.42 14.28 21.60
N GLU A 47 -9.23 13.84 20.35
CA GLU A 47 -9.63 14.68 19.19
C GLU A 47 -10.73 13.95 18.39
N SER A 48 -11.98 14.30 18.68
CA SER A 48 -13.17 13.72 18.05
C SER A 48 -14.00 14.79 17.34
N LEU A 49 -13.66 15.07 16.08
CA LEU A 49 -14.41 16.00 15.21
C LEU A 49 -15.01 15.31 13.99
N THR A 50 -16.27 14.90 14.17
CA THR A 50 -17.38 15.03 13.19
C THR A 50 -17.08 14.86 11.69
N ALA A 51 -17.31 13.65 11.19
CA ALA A 51 -17.84 13.41 9.84
C ALA A 51 -18.88 12.26 9.91
N PRO A 52 -19.95 12.26 9.09
CA PRO A 52 -21.14 11.45 9.37
C PRO A 52 -21.00 9.98 8.95
N ARG A 53 -21.76 9.11 9.62
CA ARG A 53 -22.10 7.77 9.13
C ARG A 53 -23.20 7.88 8.09
N ASP A 54 -23.10 7.09 7.03
CA ASP A 54 -24.24 6.77 6.17
C ASP A 54 -24.16 5.32 5.68
N SER A 55 -25.24 4.83 5.06
CA SER A 55 -25.43 3.44 4.60
C SER A 55 -25.56 2.37 5.70
N GLN A 56 -26.81 1.98 5.97
CA GLN A 56 -27.17 0.83 6.81
C GLN A 56 -26.93 -0.51 6.11
N SER A 57 -26.80 -1.59 6.89
CA SER A 57 -26.76 -2.95 6.36
C SER A 57 -28.09 -3.32 5.68
N THR A 58 -28.02 -3.99 4.53
CA THR A 58 -29.11 -4.80 4.01
C THR A 58 -28.60 -6.19 3.63
N GLU A 59 -28.81 -7.15 4.51
CA GLU A 59 -28.54 -8.56 4.21
C GLU A 59 -29.46 -9.04 3.07
N ARG A 60 -28.86 -9.55 1.98
CA ARG A 60 -29.56 -10.45 1.06
C ARG A 60 -28.70 -11.65 0.74
N GLN A 61 -28.92 -12.73 1.49
CA GLN A 61 -28.50 -14.06 1.08
C GLN A 61 -29.21 -14.42 -0.22
N MET A 62 -28.46 -14.49 -1.32
CA MET A 62 -28.93 -15.06 -2.59
C MET A 62 -28.12 -16.33 -2.88
N ARG A 63 -28.77 -17.49 -2.74
CA ARG A 63 -28.22 -18.77 -3.21
C ARG A 63 -28.26 -18.78 -4.73
N ILE A 64 -27.11 -18.83 -5.40
CA ILE A 64 -27.04 -19.04 -6.85
C ILE A 64 -26.65 -20.49 -7.11
N SER A 65 -27.64 -21.30 -7.49
CA SER A 65 -27.45 -22.68 -7.93
C SER A 65 -26.66 -22.73 -9.24
N SER A 66 -25.60 -23.54 -9.29
CA SER A 66 -24.81 -23.72 -10.52
C SER A 66 -25.44 -24.76 -11.46
N PRO A 67 -25.75 -24.43 -12.73
CA PRO A 67 -25.94 -25.43 -13.77
C PRO A 67 -24.57 -25.85 -14.34
N ARG A 68 -24.31 -27.16 -14.34
CA ARG A 68 -23.06 -27.75 -14.82
C ARG A 68 -23.19 -28.12 -16.30
N LEU A 69 -22.43 -27.46 -17.18
CA LEU A 69 -22.22 -27.93 -18.56
C LEU A 69 -20.76 -28.32 -18.78
N THR A 70 -20.56 -29.59 -19.09
CA THR A 70 -19.26 -30.21 -19.35
C THR A 70 -19.02 -30.37 -20.84
N LEU A 71 -17.84 -29.97 -21.31
CA LEU A 71 -17.27 -30.48 -22.57
C LEU A 71 -15.86 -31.02 -22.27
N GLN A 72 -15.62 -32.27 -22.63
CA GLN A 72 -14.30 -32.90 -22.55
C GLN A 72 -13.54 -32.70 -23.88
N PRO A 73 -12.20 -32.59 -23.86
CA PRO A 73 -11.39 -32.86 -25.03
C PRO A 73 -11.25 -34.37 -25.26
N ALA A 74 -11.21 -34.80 -26.52
CA ALA A 74 -10.90 -36.18 -26.90
C ALA A 74 -9.82 -36.18 -27.98
N PHE A 75 -8.76 -36.97 -27.78
CA PHE A 75 -7.69 -37.19 -28.76
C PHE A 75 -8.15 -38.14 -29.87
N SER A 76 -7.59 -37.98 -31.06
CA SER A 76 -7.27 -39.09 -31.96
C SER A 76 -6.03 -38.75 -32.78
N ALA A 77 -5.34 -39.74 -33.33
CA ALA A 77 -4.03 -39.57 -33.96
C ALA A 77 -3.90 -40.34 -35.28
N ALA A 78 -3.03 -39.81 -36.14
CA ALA A 78 -2.24 -40.45 -37.19
C ALA A 78 -2.83 -41.62 -38.03
N SER A 79 -2.76 -41.48 -39.36
CA SER A 79 -2.05 -42.44 -40.22
C SER A 79 -1.73 -41.87 -41.61
N LYS A 80 -0.96 -42.63 -42.41
CA LYS A 80 -0.38 -42.26 -43.71
C LYS A 80 -1.14 -42.91 -44.89
N GLU A 81 -0.55 -42.74 -46.08
CA GLU A 81 -0.83 -43.38 -47.38
C GLU A 81 -1.94 -42.68 -48.21
N ALA A 82 -1.75 -42.19 -49.46
CA ALA A 82 -0.82 -42.43 -50.58
C ALA A 82 -1.29 -43.42 -51.65
N MET A 83 -1.92 -42.91 -52.72
CA MET A 83 -1.66 -43.30 -54.12
C MET A 83 -2.36 -42.33 -55.10
N ALA A 84 -2.04 -42.42 -56.40
CA ALA A 84 -2.48 -41.48 -57.43
C ALA A 84 -3.55 -42.05 -58.39
N SER A 85 -4.31 -41.18 -59.06
CA SER A 85 -4.82 -41.44 -60.42
C SER A 85 -5.18 -40.16 -61.19
N LYS A 86 -5.26 -40.28 -62.51
CA LYS A 86 -5.72 -39.25 -63.47
C LYS A 86 -7.24 -39.35 -63.68
N GLY A 87 -7.84 -38.30 -64.22
CA GLY A 87 -9.02 -38.43 -65.10
C GLY A 87 -10.37 -37.97 -64.53
N ALA A 88 -10.63 -36.66 -64.56
CA ALA A 88 -11.96 -36.09 -64.28
C ALA A 88 -12.20 -34.78 -65.06
N LYS A 89 -12.02 -34.78 -66.38
CA LYS A 89 -12.21 -33.58 -67.23
C LYS A 89 -13.30 -33.69 -68.32
N GLU A 90 -14.01 -34.81 -68.40
CA GLU A 90 -15.00 -35.08 -69.47
C GLU A 90 -16.41 -35.43 -68.94
N THR A 91 -16.55 -35.74 -67.65
CA THR A 91 -17.74 -36.36 -67.05
C THR A 91 -18.93 -35.41 -66.78
N ILE A 92 -18.94 -34.19 -67.34
CA ILE A 92 -20.03 -33.21 -67.21
C ILE A 92 -20.77 -32.98 -68.54
N VAL A 93 -20.11 -33.23 -69.69
CA VAL A 93 -20.66 -32.91 -71.03
C VAL A 93 -21.83 -33.83 -71.44
N SER A 94 -21.94 -35.02 -70.83
CA SER A 94 -22.80 -36.10 -71.33
C SER A 94 -24.13 -36.32 -70.59
N LYS A 95 -24.60 -35.39 -69.74
CA LYS A 95 -25.84 -35.57 -68.95
C LYS A 95 -26.90 -34.46 -69.03
N LEU A 96 -26.67 -33.40 -69.80
CA LEU A 96 -27.71 -32.42 -70.18
C LEU A 96 -27.76 -32.33 -71.71
N GLY A 97 -28.70 -33.04 -72.31
CA GLY A 97 -28.68 -33.37 -73.73
C GLY A 97 -29.11 -32.23 -74.66
N PHE A 98 -28.15 -31.51 -75.24
CA PHE A 98 -28.39 -30.60 -76.36
C PHE A 98 -28.44 -31.37 -77.69
N LYS A 99 -29.65 -31.80 -78.10
CA LYS A 99 -29.94 -32.08 -79.51
C LYS A 99 -30.29 -30.76 -80.21
N SER A 100 -29.60 -30.46 -81.31
CA SER A 100 -29.65 -29.17 -82.00
C SER A 100 -30.91 -28.97 -82.85
N SER A 101 -31.08 -27.74 -83.38
CA SER A 101 -32.23 -27.21 -84.14
C SER A 101 -33.52 -27.07 -83.30
N SER A 102 -34.22 -25.93 -83.29
CA SER A 102 -34.27 -24.83 -84.28
C SER A 102 -33.90 -23.43 -83.75
N SER A 103 -33.49 -23.28 -82.49
CA SER A 103 -33.27 -21.98 -81.84
C SER A 103 -31.97 -21.25 -82.21
N ALA A 104 -31.01 -21.93 -82.85
CA ALA A 104 -29.66 -21.42 -83.09
C ALA A 104 -29.65 -20.08 -83.86
N SER A 105 -30.35 -20.00 -85.01
CA SER A 105 -30.44 -18.77 -85.81
C SER A 105 -31.11 -17.61 -85.06
N LYS A 106 -32.00 -17.92 -84.10
CA LYS A 106 -32.68 -16.91 -83.28
C LYS A 106 -31.75 -16.37 -82.18
N ALA A 107 -31.02 -17.25 -81.50
CA ALA A 107 -29.98 -16.87 -80.53
C ALA A 107 -28.78 -16.17 -81.20
N GLU A 108 -28.46 -16.53 -82.44
CA GLU A 108 -27.40 -15.92 -83.24
C GLU A 108 -27.80 -14.53 -83.76
N ALA A 109 -29.05 -14.37 -84.24
CA ALA A 109 -29.62 -13.06 -84.56
C ALA A 109 -29.78 -12.16 -83.32
N GLU A 110 -30.08 -12.73 -82.15
CA GLU A 110 -30.14 -12.01 -80.87
C GLU A 110 -28.75 -11.61 -80.38
N LEU A 111 -27.74 -12.48 -80.48
CA LEU A 111 -26.34 -12.13 -80.27
C LEU A 111 -25.89 -11.02 -81.23
N GLU A 112 -26.32 -11.07 -82.48
CA GLU A 112 -25.97 -10.06 -83.48
C GLU A 112 -26.72 -8.73 -83.27
N ARG A 113 -27.95 -8.77 -82.74
CA ARG A 113 -28.66 -7.61 -82.20
C ARG A 113 -27.88 -7.02 -81.02
N VAL A 114 -27.49 -7.84 -80.05
CA VAL A 114 -26.69 -7.43 -78.88
C VAL A 114 -25.32 -6.89 -79.29
N ARG A 115 -24.65 -7.44 -80.33
CA ARG A 115 -23.41 -6.88 -80.89
C ARG A 115 -23.65 -5.52 -81.54
N LYS A 116 -24.72 -5.35 -82.31
CA LYS A 116 -25.09 -4.06 -82.94
C LYS A 116 -25.47 -3.01 -81.89
N GLU A 117 -26.16 -3.42 -80.83
CA GLU A 117 -26.45 -2.58 -79.65
C GLU A 117 -25.17 -2.24 -78.89
N ASN A 118 -24.27 -3.19 -78.64
CA ASN A 118 -22.96 -2.91 -78.02
C ASN A 118 -22.12 -1.95 -78.89
N ALA A 119 -22.11 -2.13 -80.21
CA ALA A 119 -21.42 -1.25 -81.14
C ALA A 119 -22.10 0.12 -81.27
N HIS A 120 -23.41 0.23 -81.02
CA HIS A 120 -24.12 1.51 -80.95
C HIS A 120 -23.90 2.22 -79.61
N LEU A 121 -23.90 1.49 -78.49
CA LEU A 121 -23.57 2.00 -77.16
C LEU A 121 -22.11 2.44 -77.08
N ARG A 122 -21.18 1.68 -77.64
CA ARG A 122 -19.77 2.09 -77.81
C ARG A 122 -19.66 3.35 -78.65
N ARG A 123 -20.32 3.43 -79.83
CA ARG A 123 -20.38 4.67 -80.62
C ARG A 123 -21.01 5.84 -79.87
N LYS A 124 -22.01 5.62 -79.01
CA LYS A 124 -22.60 6.64 -78.14
C LYS A 124 -21.65 7.07 -77.01
N ILE A 125 -20.88 6.15 -76.44
CA ILE A 125 -19.82 6.46 -75.45
C ILE A 125 -18.69 7.24 -76.14
N ASP A 126 -18.29 6.85 -77.35
CA ASP A 126 -17.30 7.56 -78.17
C ASP A 126 -17.83 8.95 -78.60
N GLU A 127 -19.12 9.08 -78.94
CA GLU A 127 -19.77 10.37 -79.18
C GLU A 127 -19.81 11.22 -77.91
N LEU A 128 -20.10 10.67 -76.73
CA LEU A 128 -20.10 11.41 -75.47
C LEU A 128 -18.67 11.84 -75.08
N ALA A 129 -17.66 11.02 -75.34
CA ALA A 129 -16.26 11.38 -75.15
C ALA A 129 -15.79 12.46 -76.15
N LYS A 130 -16.25 12.40 -77.41
CA LYS A 130 -15.96 13.40 -78.45
C LYS A 130 -16.77 14.68 -78.31
N ARG A 131 -17.98 14.63 -77.74
CA ARG A 131 -18.84 15.79 -77.41
C ARG A 131 -18.34 16.50 -76.16
N HIS A 132 -17.12 17.04 -76.26
CA HIS A 132 -16.62 18.11 -75.41
C HIS A 132 -16.83 17.88 -73.90
N ILE A 133 -16.29 16.76 -73.39
CA ILE A 133 -15.55 16.88 -72.14
C ILE A 133 -14.48 17.94 -72.42
N LYS A 134 -14.74 19.21 -72.04
CA LYS A 134 -13.68 20.22 -72.01
C LYS A 134 -12.53 19.61 -71.19
N PRO A 135 -11.26 19.73 -71.62
CA PRO A 135 -10.15 19.33 -70.76
C PRO A 135 -10.38 19.98 -69.40
N PRO A 136 -10.26 19.22 -68.28
CA PRO A 136 -10.68 19.70 -66.98
C PRO A 136 -10.03 21.04 -66.73
N ASP A 137 -10.89 22.05 -66.52
CA ASP A 137 -10.50 23.44 -66.30
C ASP A 137 -9.34 23.48 -65.30
N SER A 138 -8.32 24.31 -65.49
CA SER A 138 -6.98 23.97 -64.95
C SER A 138 -6.97 23.71 -63.44
N ASP A 139 -7.86 24.38 -62.71
CA ASP A 139 -8.05 24.24 -61.27
C ASP A 139 -8.83 22.98 -60.87
N LYS A 140 -9.67 22.42 -61.74
CA LYS A 140 -10.26 21.08 -61.59
C LYS A 140 -9.22 19.97 -61.75
N SER A 141 -8.23 20.12 -62.64
CA SER A 141 -7.10 19.15 -62.70
C SER A 141 -6.28 19.21 -61.42
N LYS A 142 -5.84 20.41 -61.02
CA LYS A 142 -5.13 20.65 -59.75
C LYS A 142 -5.91 20.13 -58.54
N LEU A 143 -7.23 20.29 -58.51
CA LEU A 143 -8.09 19.77 -57.43
C LEU A 143 -8.13 18.24 -57.41
N LEU A 144 -8.25 17.58 -58.57
CA LEU A 144 -8.21 16.11 -58.65
C LEU A 144 -6.82 15.56 -58.24
N GLU A 145 -5.74 16.18 -58.70
CA GLU A 145 -4.37 15.86 -58.27
C GLU A 145 -4.19 16.08 -56.76
N ARG A 146 -4.76 17.16 -56.21
CA ARG A 146 -4.74 17.43 -54.77
C ARG A 146 -5.53 16.38 -53.98
N ILE A 147 -6.73 16.02 -54.42
CA ILE A 147 -7.54 14.95 -53.81
C ILE A 147 -6.77 13.63 -53.82
N LEU A 148 -6.21 13.21 -54.96
CA LEU A 148 -5.39 12.00 -55.05
C LEU A 148 -4.17 12.04 -54.13
N SER A 149 -3.49 13.19 -54.02
CA SER A 149 -2.35 13.35 -53.10
C SER A 149 -2.76 13.22 -51.62
N LEU A 150 -3.94 13.71 -51.26
CA LEU A 150 -4.48 13.67 -49.91
C LEU A 150 -5.02 12.28 -49.55
N GLU A 151 -5.70 11.61 -50.47
CA GLU A 151 -6.18 10.23 -50.28
C GLU A 151 -5.00 9.26 -50.14
N THR A 152 -3.94 9.44 -50.95
CA THR A 152 -2.71 8.64 -50.83
C THR A 152 -1.97 8.91 -49.52
N LEU A 153 -1.99 10.15 -49.00
CA LEU A 153 -1.41 10.49 -47.70
C LEU A 153 -2.24 9.92 -46.54
N ARG A 154 -3.58 10.04 -46.61
CA ARG A 154 -4.53 9.44 -45.67
C ARG A 154 -4.33 7.94 -45.57
N GLU A 155 -4.20 7.25 -46.70
CA GLU A 155 -4.00 5.80 -46.73
C GLU A 155 -2.64 5.39 -46.13
N ARG A 156 -1.55 6.11 -46.43
CA ARG A 156 -0.26 5.88 -45.75
C ARG A 156 -0.35 6.12 -44.24
N ASN A 157 -1.07 7.15 -43.81
CA ASN A 157 -1.26 7.44 -42.39
C ASN A 157 -2.09 6.34 -41.70
N ASN A 158 -3.15 5.85 -42.34
CA ASN A 158 -3.94 4.71 -41.84
C ASN A 158 -3.07 3.44 -41.71
N GLN A 159 -2.23 3.15 -42.70
CA GLN A 159 -1.31 2.00 -42.66
C GLN A 159 -0.27 2.14 -41.54
N GLN A 160 0.26 3.34 -41.31
CA GLN A 160 1.16 3.61 -40.17
C GLN A 160 0.45 3.48 -38.82
N LEU A 161 -0.79 3.98 -38.70
CA LEU A 161 -1.60 3.81 -37.49
C LEU A 161 -1.87 2.34 -37.21
N LEU A 162 -2.26 1.54 -38.20
CA LEU A 162 -2.49 0.10 -38.04
C LEU A 162 -1.24 -0.65 -37.57
N VAL A 163 -0.05 -0.30 -38.07
CA VAL A 163 1.23 -0.84 -37.59
C VAL A 163 1.48 -0.43 -36.13
N LYS A 164 1.20 0.83 -35.76
CA LYS A 164 1.35 1.31 -34.38
C LYS A 164 0.33 0.69 -33.41
N GLU A 165 -0.88 0.39 -33.85
CA GLU A 165 -1.86 -0.37 -33.09
C GLU A 165 -1.39 -1.80 -32.83
N GLN A 166 -0.80 -2.47 -33.84
CA GLN A 166 -0.20 -3.80 -33.68
C GLN A 166 1.01 -3.77 -32.74
N GLU A 167 1.91 -2.80 -32.86
CA GLU A 167 3.02 -2.59 -31.91
C GLU A 167 2.50 -2.44 -30.47
N LEU A 168 1.55 -1.53 -30.24
CA LEU A 168 0.94 -1.31 -28.92
C LEU A 168 0.28 -2.58 -28.37
N GLU A 169 -0.39 -3.36 -29.20
CA GLU A 169 -1.04 -4.59 -28.78
C GLU A 169 -0.04 -5.70 -28.42
N THR A 170 1.06 -5.85 -29.17
CA THR A 170 2.15 -6.77 -28.77
C THR A 170 2.81 -6.33 -27.45
N MET A 171 2.96 -5.02 -27.21
CA MET A 171 3.50 -4.50 -25.95
C MET A 171 2.56 -4.73 -24.77
N ARG A 172 1.23 -4.57 -24.96
CA ARG A 172 0.21 -4.94 -23.95
C ARG A 172 0.29 -6.42 -23.60
N GLN A 173 0.41 -7.29 -24.61
CA GLN A 173 0.49 -8.74 -24.40
C GLN A 173 1.79 -9.13 -23.65
N GLN A 174 2.93 -8.51 -23.96
CA GLN A 174 4.18 -8.72 -23.22
C GLN A 174 4.08 -8.23 -21.77
N LEU A 175 3.47 -7.07 -21.52
CA LEU A 175 3.24 -6.54 -20.16
C LEU A 175 2.27 -7.43 -19.37
N SER A 176 1.21 -7.94 -20.01
CA SER A 176 0.27 -8.88 -19.41
C SER A 176 0.93 -10.22 -19.05
N ALA A 177 1.75 -10.78 -19.96
CA ALA A 177 2.49 -12.00 -19.72
C ALA A 177 3.49 -11.86 -18.55
N ARG A 178 4.34 -10.83 -18.58
CA ARG A 178 5.30 -10.54 -17.50
C ARG A 178 4.60 -10.25 -16.17
N GLY A 179 3.49 -9.50 -16.20
CA GLY A 179 2.65 -9.27 -15.02
C GLY A 179 2.12 -10.58 -14.43
N GLY A 180 1.61 -11.48 -15.29
CA GLY A 180 1.15 -12.81 -14.89
C GLY A 180 2.25 -13.71 -14.32
N GLU A 181 3.48 -13.62 -14.84
CA GLU A 181 4.66 -14.33 -14.30
C GLU A 181 5.06 -13.79 -12.92
N VAL A 182 5.13 -12.46 -12.76
CA VAL A 182 5.43 -11.82 -11.47
C VAL A 182 4.35 -12.14 -10.43
N VAL A 183 3.06 -12.09 -10.79
CA VAL A 183 1.95 -12.45 -9.89
C VAL A 183 2.04 -13.92 -9.46
N LYS A 184 2.32 -14.86 -10.39
CA LYS A 184 2.53 -16.28 -10.03
C LYS A 184 3.73 -16.49 -9.11
N SER A 185 4.83 -15.78 -9.36
CA SER A 185 6.03 -15.83 -8.52
C SER A 185 5.73 -15.32 -7.10
N LEU A 186 5.08 -14.16 -6.97
CA LEU A 186 4.69 -13.59 -5.68
C LEU A 186 3.68 -14.49 -4.95
N GLN A 187 2.70 -15.07 -5.65
CA GLN A 187 1.74 -16.01 -5.07
C GLN A 187 2.45 -17.28 -4.54
N SER A 188 3.43 -17.82 -5.29
CA SER A 188 4.24 -18.94 -4.83
C SER A 188 5.13 -18.59 -3.63
N GLN A 189 5.66 -17.37 -3.57
CA GLN A 189 6.42 -16.88 -2.41
C GLN A 189 5.52 -16.70 -1.18
N LEU A 190 4.30 -16.19 -1.34
CA LEU A 190 3.33 -16.05 -0.23
C LEU A 190 2.92 -17.42 0.34
N GLU A 191 2.61 -18.40 -0.51
CA GLU A 191 2.30 -19.78 -0.06
C GLU A 191 3.52 -20.46 0.60
N GLN A 192 4.74 -20.18 0.15
CA GLN A 192 5.97 -20.65 0.80
C GLN A 192 6.16 -20.00 2.18
N ARG A 193 6.05 -18.66 2.27
CA ARG A 193 6.14 -17.91 3.54
C ARG A 193 5.08 -18.31 4.56
N LYS A 194 3.88 -18.66 4.09
CA LYS A 194 2.79 -19.17 4.92
C LYS A 194 3.15 -20.53 5.52
N LYS A 195 3.66 -21.49 4.72
CA LYS A 195 4.15 -22.78 5.22
C LYS A 195 5.32 -22.63 6.19
N GLU A 196 6.22 -21.67 5.94
CA GLU A 196 7.30 -21.31 6.88
C GLU A 196 6.79 -20.67 8.18
N ALA A 197 5.61 -20.04 8.19
CA ALA A 197 4.96 -19.61 9.43
C ALA A 197 4.33 -20.80 10.16
N GLU A 198 3.51 -21.60 9.48
CA GLU A 198 2.86 -22.80 10.02
C GLU A 198 3.88 -23.79 10.65
N GLN A 199 5.04 -23.97 10.02
CA GLN A 199 6.15 -24.77 10.57
C GLN A 199 6.77 -24.16 11.83
N ARG A 200 6.99 -22.83 11.86
CA ARG A 200 7.52 -22.14 13.04
C ARG A 200 6.53 -22.18 14.20
N ASP A 201 5.25 -22.00 13.93
CA ASP A 201 4.20 -22.04 14.95
C ASP A 201 4.08 -23.45 15.57
N SER A 202 4.21 -24.51 14.76
CA SER A 202 4.32 -25.89 15.27
C SER A 202 5.55 -26.09 16.16
N LEU A 203 6.72 -25.56 15.78
CA LEU A 203 7.93 -25.61 16.61
C LEU A 203 7.76 -24.81 17.91
N PHE A 204 7.11 -23.64 17.89
CA PHE A 204 6.80 -22.87 19.09
C PHE A 204 5.83 -23.59 20.03
N GLN A 205 4.81 -24.28 19.50
CA GLN A 205 3.90 -25.11 20.29
C GLN A 205 4.65 -26.26 20.99
N ASN A 206 5.52 -26.97 20.26
CA ASN A 206 6.34 -28.05 20.81
C ASN A 206 7.28 -27.54 21.92
N LEU A 207 8.02 -26.46 21.67
CA LEU A 207 8.94 -25.84 22.65
C LEU A 207 8.19 -25.29 23.87
N SER A 208 6.98 -24.76 23.69
CA SER A 208 6.12 -24.31 24.80
C SER A 208 5.69 -25.49 25.67
N GLN A 209 5.26 -26.60 25.06
CA GLN A 209 4.90 -27.82 25.77
C GLN A 209 6.10 -28.45 26.50
N GLU A 210 7.29 -28.46 25.88
CA GLU A 210 8.52 -28.88 26.56
C GLU A 210 8.89 -27.99 27.74
N THR A 211 8.73 -26.66 27.60
CA THR A 211 8.99 -25.68 28.67
C THR A 211 8.04 -25.90 29.85
N GLU A 212 6.74 -26.09 29.61
CA GLU A 212 5.77 -26.37 30.67
C GLU A 212 6.00 -27.76 31.29
N ASN A 213 6.41 -28.76 30.50
CA ASN A 213 6.82 -30.08 31.02
C ASN A 213 8.06 -29.99 31.93
N LEU A 214 9.05 -29.15 31.59
CA LEU A 214 10.24 -28.91 32.43
C LEU A 214 9.90 -28.14 33.70
N LYS A 215 9.04 -27.13 33.61
CA LYS A 215 8.53 -26.35 34.75
C LYS A 215 7.74 -27.22 35.74
N ASN A 216 6.92 -28.15 35.26
CA ASN A 216 6.22 -29.13 36.10
C ASN A 216 7.19 -30.12 36.78
N LYS A 217 8.23 -30.58 36.06
CA LYS A 217 9.31 -31.39 36.66
C LYS A 217 10.06 -30.60 37.75
N LEU A 218 10.38 -29.33 37.50
CA LEU A 218 11.04 -28.45 38.46
C LEU A 218 10.17 -28.26 39.71
N ALA A 219 8.88 -27.97 39.55
CA ALA A 219 7.95 -27.83 40.68
C ALA A 219 7.87 -29.11 41.53
N SER A 220 7.86 -30.29 40.90
CA SER A 220 7.92 -31.58 41.60
C SER A 220 9.22 -31.79 42.38
N VAL A 221 10.37 -31.40 41.80
CA VAL A 221 11.67 -31.44 42.48
C VAL A 221 11.71 -30.45 43.64
N SER A 222 11.25 -29.21 43.45
CA SER A 222 11.19 -28.19 44.52
C SER A 222 10.30 -28.63 45.69
N ALA A 223 9.13 -29.19 45.41
CA ALA A 223 8.25 -29.76 46.45
C ALA A 223 8.90 -30.92 47.19
N ARG A 224 9.68 -31.77 46.50
CA ARG A 224 10.47 -32.84 47.14
C ARG A 224 11.61 -32.29 48.01
N CYS A 225 12.31 -31.24 47.58
CA CYS A 225 13.33 -30.58 48.40
C CYS A 225 12.72 -29.97 49.65
N GLN A 226 11.62 -29.23 49.53
CA GLN A 226 10.87 -28.67 50.66
C GLN A 226 10.35 -29.76 51.62
N SER A 227 9.93 -30.92 51.10
CA SER A 227 9.56 -32.08 51.92
C SER A 227 10.74 -32.70 52.67
N LEU A 228 11.97 -32.63 52.14
CA LEU A 228 13.17 -33.12 52.82
C LEU A 228 13.67 -32.10 53.85
N GLU A 229 13.66 -30.81 53.51
CA GLU A 229 13.96 -29.70 54.42
C GLU A 229 13.03 -29.71 55.64
N THR A 230 11.72 -29.89 55.43
CA THR A 230 10.75 -30.00 56.54
C THR A 230 10.88 -31.29 57.34
N GLN A 231 11.34 -32.41 56.76
CA GLN A 231 11.69 -33.61 57.52
C GLN A 231 12.92 -33.39 58.42
N VAL A 232 13.94 -32.70 57.93
CA VAL A 232 15.14 -32.31 58.69
C VAL A 232 14.77 -31.34 59.83
N VAL A 233 13.94 -30.33 59.55
CA VAL A 233 13.50 -29.34 60.54
C VAL A 233 12.57 -29.94 61.59
N ASN A 234 11.66 -30.85 61.21
CA ASN A 234 10.74 -31.52 62.14
C ASN A 234 11.36 -32.76 62.84
N GLY A 235 12.67 -32.99 62.69
CA GLY A 235 13.45 -33.90 63.54
C GLY A 235 13.27 -35.40 63.29
N GLN A 236 12.59 -35.83 62.21
CA GLN A 236 12.31 -37.24 61.94
C GLN A 236 13.47 -37.95 61.20
N ALA A 237 14.62 -38.00 61.89
CA ALA A 237 15.86 -38.72 61.57
C ALA A 237 16.66 -38.22 60.33
N PRO A 238 17.99 -38.50 60.23
CA PRO A 238 18.87 -39.21 61.16
C PRO A 238 19.85 -38.29 61.93
N LEU A 239 19.42 -37.07 62.30
CA LEU A 239 20.25 -36.12 63.07
C LEU A 239 20.83 -36.72 64.37
N SER A 240 20.09 -37.63 65.02
CA SER A 240 20.51 -38.31 66.25
C SER A 240 21.81 -39.11 66.11
N ASP A 241 22.00 -39.82 65.00
CA ASP A 241 23.24 -40.57 64.76
C ASP A 241 24.38 -39.66 64.34
N SER A 242 24.11 -38.59 63.57
CA SER A 242 25.13 -37.60 63.24
C SER A 242 25.64 -36.84 64.48
N ALA A 243 24.77 -36.55 65.45
CA ALA A 243 25.16 -35.96 66.73
C ALA A 243 25.99 -36.96 67.56
N ARG A 244 25.50 -38.20 67.71
CA ARG A 244 26.17 -39.24 68.49
C ARG A 244 27.56 -39.60 67.93
N VAL A 245 27.74 -39.59 66.61
CA VAL A 245 29.05 -39.79 65.97
C VAL A 245 29.99 -38.60 66.23
N GLN A 246 29.48 -37.36 66.27
CA GLN A 246 30.31 -36.22 66.68
C GLN A 246 30.74 -36.31 68.15
N ASP A 247 29.86 -36.74 69.06
CA ASP A 247 30.21 -36.94 70.47
C ASP A 247 31.25 -38.05 70.64
N GLN A 248 31.07 -39.19 69.96
CA GLN A 248 32.05 -40.28 69.94
C GLN A 248 33.42 -39.81 69.39
N LEU A 249 33.44 -38.91 68.40
CA LEU A 249 34.68 -38.34 67.88
C LEU A 249 35.33 -37.37 68.88
N ARG A 250 34.55 -36.56 69.61
CA ARG A 250 35.05 -35.70 70.71
C ARG A 250 35.70 -36.55 71.81
N ASP A 251 34.99 -37.57 72.28
CA ASP A 251 35.47 -38.54 73.28
C ASP A 251 36.77 -39.24 72.86
N ALA A 252 36.88 -39.63 71.58
CA ALA A 252 38.06 -40.29 71.04
C ALA A 252 39.27 -39.35 70.94
N LEU A 253 39.05 -38.08 70.55
CA LEU A 253 40.10 -37.07 70.49
C LEU A 253 40.64 -36.73 71.90
N GLU A 254 39.77 -36.57 72.90
CA GLU A 254 40.20 -36.30 74.28
C GLU A 254 41.02 -37.48 74.84
N LYS A 255 40.55 -38.72 74.65
CA LYS A 255 41.27 -39.93 75.10
C LYS A 255 42.63 -40.08 74.39
N ASN A 256 42.72 -39.76 73.10
CA ASN A 256 44.01 -39.73 72.39
C ASN A 256 44.96 -38.67 72.96
N GLN A 257 44.46 -37.50 73.36
CA GLN A 257 45.28 -36.46 74.00
C GLN A 257 45.74 -36.86 75.40
N GLN A 258 44.91 -37.56 76.18
CA GLN A 258 45.29 -38.15 77.47
C GLN A 258 46.38 -39.24 77.29
N TRP A 259 46.23 -40.12 76.30
CA TRP A 259 47.26 -41.13 75.97
C TRP A 259 48.59 -40.50 75.55
N LEU A 260 48.59 -39.42 74.75
CA LEU A 260 49.80 -38.71 74.35
C LEU A 260 50.57 -38.14 75.56
N VAL A 261 49.86 -37.59 76.55
CA VAL A 261 50.47 -37.09 77.80
C VAL A 261 51.04 -38.23 78.64
N TYR A 262 50.35 -39.37 78.72
CA TYR A 262 50.86 -40.56 79.40
C TYR A 262 52.11 -41.14 78.72
N ASP A 263 52.12 -41.16 77.38
CA ASP A 263 53.25 -41.64 76.58
C ASP A 263 54.50 -40.78 76.84
N GLN A 264 54.37 -39.45 76.77
CA GLN A 264 55.43 -38.50 77.11
C GLN A 264 55.96 -38.64 78.54
N GLN A 265 55.07 -38.89 79.53
CA GLN A 265 55.49 -39.15 80.90
C GLN A 265 56.28 -40.47 81.03
N ARG A 266 55.87 -41.53 80.31
CA ARG A 266 56.60 -42.80 80.28
C ARG A 266 57.96 -42.64 79.59
N GLU A 267 58.04 -41.90 78.48
CA GLU A 267 59.31 -41.59 77.82
C GLU A 267 60.26 -40.82 78.74
N ALA A 268 59.79 -39.74 79.39
CA ALA A 268 60.60 -38.97 80.34
C ALA A 268 61.09 -39.83 81.52
N TYR A 269 60.24 -40.73 82.04
CA TYR A 269 60.65 -41.68 83.07
C TYR A 269 61.75 -42.63 82.57
N VAL A 270 61.57 -43.27 81.41
CA VAL A 270 62.55 -44.17 80.81
C VAL A 270 63.87 -43.45 80.53
N GLN A 271 63.84 -42.22 80.00
CA GLN A 271 65.02 -41.38 79.80
C GLN A 271 65.77 -41.12 81.13
N SER A 272 65.05 -40.85 82.23
CA SER A 272 65.67 -40.64 83.54
C SER A 272 66.32 -41.92 84.10
N VAL A 273 65.73 -43.10 83.85
CA VAL A 273 66.29 -44.39 84.25
C VAL A 273 67.54 -44.72 83.42
N VAL A 274 67.52 -44.46 82.11
CA VAL A 274 68.69 -44.64 81.22
C VAL A 274 69.83 -43.71 81.62
N ALA A 275 69.56 -42.42 81.86
CA ALA A 275 70.57 -41.46 82.33
C ALA A 275 71.23 -41.91 83.64
N ARG A 276 70.42 -42.30 84.65
CA ARG A 276 70.93 -42.81 85.92
C ARG A 276 71.71 -44.12 85.78
N THR A 277 71.37 -44.96 84.81
CA THR A 277 72.13 -46.19 84.51
C THR A 277 73.51 -45.83 83.95
N MET A 278 73.59 -44.88 83.01
CA MET A 278 74.86 -44.39 82.45
C MET A 278 75.74 -43.71 83.51
N GLU A 279 75.17 -42.94 84.45
CA GLU A 279 75.90 -42.37 85.59
C GLU A 279 76.54 -43.47 86.46
N LEU A 280 75.79 -44.53 86.78
CA LEU A 280 76.28 -45.66 87.58
C LEU A 280 77.35 -46.49 86.83
N GLU A 281 77.17 -46.70 85.53
CA GLU A 281 78.18 -47.34 84.68
C GLU A 281 79.48 -46.52 84.62
N GLN A 282 79.39 -45.18 84.54
CA GLN A 282 80.55 -44.30 84.56
C GLN A 282 81.27 -44.31 85.91
N GLN A 283 80.54 -44.30 87.03
CA GLN A 283 81.12 -44.47 88.37
C GLN A 283 81.84 -45.82 88.51
N LEU A 284 81.25 -46.90 87.98
CA LEU A 284 81.83 -48.24 88.02
C LEU A 284 83.08 -48.36 87.13
N ALA A 285 83.10 -47.67 85.98
CA ALA A 285 84.29 -47.55 85.13
C ALA A 285 85.43 -46.78 85.81
N GLN A 286 85.13 -45.67 86.49
CA GLN A 286 86.11 -44.91 87.28
C GLN A 286 86.67 -45.73 88.45
N ALA A 287 85.83 -46.45 89.18
CA ALA A 287 86.25 -47.34 90.25
C ALA A 287 87.19 -48.46 89.76
N LYS A 288 86.94 -49.02 88.56
CA LYS A 288 87.84 -50.01 87.93
C LYS A 288 89.20 -49.42 87.55
N GLN A 289 89.27 -48.16 87.14
CA GLN A 289 90.56 -47.49 86.86
C GLN A 289 91.40 -47.23 88.12
N GLN A 290 90.80 -47.25 89.32
CA GLN A 290 91.52 -47.07 90.59
C GLN A 290 92.11 -48.38 91.16
N GLN A 291 91.85 -49.55 90.55
CA GLN A 291 92.19 -50.88 91.13
C GLN A 291 93.41 -51.60 90.52
N THR A 292 94.37 -50.87 89.94
CA THR A 292 95.71 -51.39 89.58
C THR A 292 96.75 -50.36 90.04
N LYS A 293 97.77 -50.65 90.86
CA LYS A 293 98.58 -51.88 91.10
C LYS A 293 99.40 -51.67 92.43
N PRO A 294 100.17 -52.64 92.99
CA PRO A 294 99.84 -53.88 93.72
C PRO A 294 100.38 -53.93 95.20
N GLU A 295 100.36 -55.15 95.81
CA GLU A 295 101.19 -55.62 96.97
C GLU A 295 100.88 -55.10 98.41
N ALA A 296 101.10 -55.82 99.54
CA ALA A 296 101.35 -57.27 99.82
C ALA A 296 101.27 -57.57 101.37
N SER A 297 101.42 -58.86 101.78
CA SER A 297 101.56 -59.37 103.19
C SER A 297 100.33 -59.22 104.12
N SER A 298 100.14 -59.86 105.30
CA SER A 298 100.76 -60.95 106.11
C SER A 298 99.83 -61.16 107.36
N GLU A 299 99.59 -62.31 108.02
CA GLU A 299 99.96 -63.74 107.84
C GLU A 299 99.03 -64.71 108.65
N VAL A 300 99.22 -66.03 108.43
CA VAL A 300 99.13 -67.22 109.34
C VAL A 300 98.48 -67.01 110.73
N SER A 301 97.41 -67.73 111.15
CA SER A 301 97.33 -69.20 111.39
C SER A 301 95.88 -69.62 111.81
N THR A 302 95.43 -70.87 112.04
CA THR A 302 96.03 -72.24 112.11
C THR A 302 94.94 -73.33 111.84
N LYS A 303 95.35 -74.56 111.45
CA LYS A 303 94.66 -75.88 111.63
C LYS A 303 93.30 -76.16 110.96
N CYS A 304 93.23 -77.33 110.30
CA CYS A 304 92.02 -77.98 109.78
C CYS A 304 91.23 -78.72 110.89
N PRO A 305 90.01 -79.22 110.59
CA PRO A 305 89.93 -80.60 110.10
C PRO A 305 89.21 -80.75 108.74
N ALA A 306 89.10 -81.98 108.25
CA ALA A 306 88.41 -82.35 107.00
C ALA A 306 86.92 -82.67 107.20
N ALA A 307 86.25 -83.10 106.13
CA ALA A 307 84.80 -83.17 105.90
C ALA A 307 84.21 -81.82 105.42
N GLU A 308 83.37 -81.73 104.36
CA GLU A 308 82.80 -82.77 103.49
C GLU A 308 82.93 -82.43 101.98
N GLU A 309 83.05 -83.45 101.13
CA GLU A 309 82.94 -83.34 99.66
C GLU A 309 81.47 -83.09 99.20
N SER A 310 80.53 -83.09 100.15
CA SER A 310 79.09 -82.88 99.96
C SER A 310 78.73 -81.40 99.75
N ASP A 311 79.15 -80.51 100.66
CA ASP A 311 78.70 -79.11 100.67
C ASP A 311 79.22 -78.30 99.50
N LEU A 312 80.48 -78.50 99.09
CA LEU A 312 81.03 -77.83 97.90
C LEU A 312 80.27 -78.23 96.62
N LYS A 313 79.89 -79.51 96.54
CA LYS A 313 79.12 -80.07 95.43
C LYS A 313 77.69 -79.52 95.42
N SER A 314 77.06 -79.43 96.59
CA SER A 314 75.76 -78.77 96.81
C SER A 314 75.79 -77.30 96.34
N HIS A 315 76.79 -76.52 96.75
CA HIS A 315 76.96 -75.12 96.36
C HIS A 315 77.06 -74.95 94.83
N TYR A 316 77.91 -75.72 94.15
CA TYR A 316 78.00 -75.67 92.68
C TYR A 316 76.71 -76.12 91.99
N GLN A 317 76.04 -77.15 92.52
CA GLN A 317 74.78 -77.65 91.97
C GLN A 317 73.62 -76.64 92.13
N GLN A 318 73.60 -75.87 93.24
CA GLN A 318 72.67 -74.77 93.44
C GLN A 318 72.98 -73.57 92.53
N LEU A 319 74.26 -73.23 92.31
CA LEU A 319 74.65 -72.19 91.36
C LEU A 319 74.22 -72.54 89.92
N LEU A 320 74.45 -73.79 89.49
CA LEU A 320 73.99 -74.29 88.18
C LEU A 320 72.46 -74.24 88.05
N SER A 321 71.73 -74.66 89.10
CA SER A 321 70.25 -74.57 89.15
C SER A 321 69.74 -73.14 89.02
N THR A 322 70.42 -72.17 89.64
CA THR A 322 70.08 -70.74 89.51
C THR A 322 70.35 -70.23 88.10
N MET A 323 71.54 -70.46 87.55
CA MET A 323 71.89 -70.07 86.17
C MET A 323 70.98 -70.70 85.13
N GLN A 324 70.51 -71.94 85.34
CA GLN A 324 69.54 -72.60 84.46
C GLN A 324 68.16 -71.93 84.52
N LYS A 325 67.68 -71.55 85.71
CA LYS A 325 66.42 -70.80 85.88
C LYS A 325 66.50 -69.40 85.29
N ASP A 326 67.63 -68.72 85.45
CA ASP A 326 67.86 -67.40 84.85
C ASP A 326 67.91 -67.50 83.32
N LEU A 327 68.57 -68.53 82.76
CA LEU A 327 68.58 -68.78 81.32
C LEU A 327 67.16 -69.03 80.77
N GLU A 328 66.35 -69.87 81.44
CA GLU A 328 64.96 -70.10 81.03
C GLU A 328 64.10 -68.82 81.16
N SER A 329 64.27 -68.06 82.25
CA SER A 329 63.63 -66.74 82.43
C SER A 329 63.99 -65.77 81.30
N GLN A 330 65.25 -65.77 80.82
CA GLN A 330 65.68 -64.95 79.70
C GLN A 330 65.17 -65.46 78.34
N LYS A 331 65.06 -66.78 78.13
CA LYS A 331 64.36 -67.33 76.95
C LYS A 331 62.90 -66.89 76.93
N ASP A 332 62.17 -67.00 78.04
CA ASP A 332 60.76 -66.60 78.11
C ASP A 332 60.57 -65.09 77.89
N LYS A 333 61.47 -64.25 78.43
CA LYS A 333 61.48 -62.80 78.14
C LYS A 333 61.73 -62.53 76.67
N THR A 334 62.69 -63.23 76.06
CA THR A 334 63.03 -63.10 74.63
C THR A 334 61.87 -63.56 73.74
N ALA A 335 61.20 -64.67 74.08
CA ALA A 335 60.04 -65.18 73.35
C ALA A 335 58.84 -64.22 73.44
N ARG A 336 58.56 -63.64 74.61
CA ARG A 336 57.53 -62.60 74.77
C ARG A 336 57.85 -61.36 73.94
N ALA A 337 59.07 -60.84 74.02
CA ALA A 337 59.51 -59.69 73.21
C ALA A 337 59.47 -59.96 71.69
N GLN A 338 59.77 -61.19 71.24
CA GLN A 338 59.63 -61.60 69.85
C GLN A 338 58.15 -61.67 69.41
N LEU A 339 57.25 -62.17 70.27
CA LEU A 339 55.82 -62.19 70.00
C LEU A 339 55.27 -60.75 69.90
N GLU A 340 55.60 -59.88 70.86
CA GLU A 340 55.22 -58.47 70.87
C GLU A 340 55.73 -57.73 69.62
N LEU A 341 56.98 -57.94 69.22
CA LEU A 341 57.53 -57.42 67.96
C LEU A 341 56.80 -57.96 66.72
N SER A 342 56.33 -59.21 66.74
CA SER A 342 55.56 -59.78 65.62
C SER A 342 54.18 -59.13 65.49
N VAL A 343 53.49 -58.92 66.63
CA VAL A 343 52.19 -58.23 66.69
C VAL A 343 52.31 -56.77 66.28
N GLN A 344 53.34 -56.05 66.75
CA GLN A 344 53.60 -54.66 66.35
C GLN A 344 53.90 -54.54 64.84
N ARG A 345 54.63 -55.49 64.25
CA ARG A 345 54.87 -55.54 62.80
C ARG A 345 53.58 -55.80 62.02
N GLU A 346 52.72 -56.70 62.47
CA GLU A 346 51.43 -56.97 61.83
C GLU A 346 50.49 -55.74 61.91
N GLN A 347 50.45 -55.07 63.07
CA GLN A 347 49.69 -53.82 63.26
C GLN A 347 50.22 -52.69 62.37
N ALA A 348 51.54 -52.52 62.26
CA ALA A 348 52.14 -51.53 61.36
C ALA A 348 51.82 -51.79 59.89
N LEU A 349 51.81 -53.05 59.45
CA LEU A 349 51.42 -53.43 58.08
C LEU A 349 49.93 -53.16 57.81
N LYS A 350 49.04 -53.40 58.78
CA LYS A 350 47.61 -53.06 58.67
C LYS A 350 47.39 -51.54 58.55
N ALA A 351 48.00 -50.76 59.45
CA ALA A 351 47.93 -49.30 59.40
C ALA A 351 48.53 -48.74 58.09
N GLN A 352 49.59 -49.36 57.57
CA GLN A 352 50.16 -48.99 56.26
C GLN A 352 49.18 -49.28 55.11
N ALA A 353 48.50 -50.42 55.11
CA ALA A 353 47.49 -50.76 54.10
C ALA A 353 46.27 -49.84 54.15
N GLU A 354 45.77 -49.52 55.36
CA GLU A 354 44.69 -48.56 55.58
C GLU A 354 45.06 -47.16 55.07
N LEU A 355 46.28 -46.69 55.34
CA LEU A 355 46.79 -45.41 54.84
C LEU A 355 46.90 -45.36 53.30
N GLN A 356 47.23 -46.47 52.64
CA GLN A 356 47.22 -46.53 51.17
C GLN A 356 45.78 -46.50 50.62
N CYS A 357 44.86 -47.25 51.22
CA CYS A 357 43.43 -47.22 50.85
C CYS A 357 42.83 -45.80 50.98
N GLN A 358 43.15 -45.09 52.07
CA GLN A 358 42.75 -43.69 52.27
C GLN A 358 43.34 -42.75 51.20
N LYS A 359 44.61 -42.92 50.80
CA LYS A 359 45.20 -42.13 49.71
C LYS A 359 44.50 -42.37 48.38
N GLU A 360 44.20 -43.63 48.04
CA GLU A 360 43.44 -43.94 46.83
C GLU A 360 42.00 -43.39 46.87
N GLN A 361 41.39 -43.27 48.06
CA GLN A 361 40.09 -42.61 48.22
C GLN A 361 40.21 -41.10 47.97
N VAL A 362 41.24 -40.46 48.53
CA VAL A 362 41.51 -39.02 48.33
C VAL A 362 41.81 -38.71 46.86
N THR A 363 42.60 -39.52 46.15
CA THR A 363 42.86 -39.30 44.72
C THR A 363 41.60 -39.47 43.87
N ARG A 364 40.75 -40.48 44.15
CA ARG A 364 39.45 -40.64 43.47
C ARG A 364 38.55 -39.40 43.66
N VAL A 365 38.45 -38.87 44.87
CA VAL A 365 37.67 -37.64 45.15
C VAL A 365 38.28 -36.41 44.47
N GLN A 366 39.61 -36.30 44.37
CA GLN A 366 40.28 -35.23 43.63
C GLN A 366 39.99 -35.31 42.12
N GLU A 367 39.99 -36.51 41.53
CA GLU A 367 39.62 -36.73 40.13
C GLU A 367 38.14 -36.39 39.87
N GLU A 368 37.23 -36.78 40.76
CA GLU A 368 35.81 -36.42 40.69
C GLU A 368 35.60 -34.90 40.77
N LEU A 369 36.30 -34.20 41.66
CA LEU A 369 36.28 -32.74 41.75
C LEU A 369 36.78 -32.08 40.46
N LEU A 370 37.86 -32.58 39.85
CA LEU A 370 38.38 -32.08 38.57
C LEU A 370 37.47 -32.42 37.37
N VAL A 371 36.64 -33.46 37.46
CA VAL A 371 35.57 -33.75 36.49
C VAL A 371 34.38 -32.80 36.69
N LEU A 372 33.98 -32.53 37.93
CA LEU A 372 32.88 -31.61 38.25
C LEU A 372 33.23 -30.15 37.91
N GLN A 373 34.46 -29.71 38.18
CA GLN A 373 34.95 -28.38 37.82
C GLN A 373 34.88 -28.16 36.31
N ARG A 374 35.41 -29.09 35.50
CA ARG A 374 35.34 -28.98 34.02
C ARG A 374 33.90 -28.93 33.51
N LYS A 375 32.99 -29.75 34.07
CA LYS A 375 31.55 -29.69 33.74
C LYS A 375 30.92 -28.35 34.10
N TYR A 376 31.34 -27.73 35.20
CA TYR A 376 30.89 -26.38 35.57
C TYR A 376 31.41 -25.32 34.59
N GLU A 377 32.70 -25.37 34.25
CA GLU A 377 33.34 -24.48 33.26
C GLU A 377 32.68 -24.61 31.87
N GLU A 378 32.45 -25.84 31.40
CA GLU A 378 31.68 -26.14 30.17
C GLU A 378 30.30 -25.50 30.19
N LYS A 379 29.55 -25.61 31.31
CA LYS A 379 28.21 -25.01 31.45
C LYS A 379 28.26 -23.49 31.52
N CYS A 380 29.27 -22.90 32.14
CA CYS A 380 29.50 -21.45 32.06
C CYS A 380 29.74 -21.01 30.61
N CYS A 381 30.56 -21.73 29.84
CA CYS A 381 30.80 -21.43 28.42
C CYS A 381 29.52 -21.58 27.57
N GLU A 382 28.70 -22.62 27.78
CA GLU A 382 27.40 -22.78 27.12
C GLU A 382 26.44 -21.61 27.41
N LEU A 383 26.36 -21.18 28.67
CA LEU A 383 25.52 -20.05 29.08
C LEU A 383 26.02 -18.73 28.48
N SER A 384 27.32 -18.45 28.50
CA SER A 384 27.91 -17.26 27.87
C SER A 384 27.80 -17.25 26.35
N ALA A 385 27.82 -18.43 25.69
CA ALA A 385 27.55 -18.54 24.26
C ALA A 385 26.05 -18.30 23.95
N SER A 386 25.16 -18.82 24.78
CA SER A 386 23.71 -18.62 24.65
C SER A 386 23.32 -17.16 24.86
N LEU A 387 23.87 -16.51 25.90
CA LEU A 387 23.65 -15.09 26.17
C LEU A 387 24.07 -14.18 24.99
N ARG A 388 25.22 -14.45 24.36
CA ARG A 388 25.65 -13.73 23.16
C ARG A 388 24.67 -13.89 22.00
N ARG A 389 24.18 -15.11 21.73
CA ARG A 389 23.15 -15.36 20.71
C ARG A 389 21.84 -14.63 20.98
N TYR A 390 21.43 -14.46 22.24
CA TYR A 390 20.27 -13.63 22.60
C TYR A 390 20.54 -12.14 22.38
N GLN A 391 21.74 -11.65 22.69
CA GLN A 391 22.15 -10.26 22.44
C GLN A 391 22.27 -9.94 20.95
N GLU A 392 22.78 -10.88 20.14
CA GLU A 392 22.85 -10.81 18.68
C GLU A 392 21.44 -10.70 18.09
N LYS A 393 20.54 -11.65 18.42
CA LYS A 393 19.12 -11.60 18.01
C LYS A 393 18.38 -10.35 18.47
N SER A 394 18.71 -9.81 19.65
CA SER A 394 18.12 -8.57 20.13
C SER A 394 18.52 -7.35 19.29
N LYS A 395 19.73 -7.35 18.70
CA LYS A 395 20.17 -6.32 17.75
C LYS A 395 19.50 -6.52 16.39
N GLU A 396 19.50 -7.74 15.87
CA GLU A 396 18.81 -8.09 14.62
C GLU A 396 17.34 -7.64 14.64
N LEU A 397 16.64 -7.86 15.75
CA LEU A 397 15.24 -7.43 15.92
C LEU A 397 15.07 -5.91 15.92
N GLU A 398 15.96 -5.15 16.59
CA GLU A 398 15.87 -3.69 16.60
C GLU A 398 16.31 -3.08 15.25
N GLU A 399 17.28 -3.69 14.56
CA GLU A 399 17.65 -3.33 13.18
C GLU A 399 16.49 -3.55 12.21
N ILE A 400 15.81 -4.71 12.28
CA ILE A 400 14.59 -4.99 11.49
C ILE A 400 13.47 -4.00 11.83
N ARG A 401 13.32 -3.64 13.11
CA ARG A 401 12.33 -2.65 13.56
C ARG A 401 12.62 -1.25 13.02
N MET A 402 13.89 -0.82 13.03
CA MET A 402 14.32 0.44 12.42
C MET A 402 14.10 0.45 10.91
N GLN A 403 14.41 -0.65 10.21
CA GLN A 403 14.15 -0.81 8.78
C GLN A 403 12.65 -0.71 8.47
N LEU A 404 11.80 -1.43 9.21
CA LEU A 404 10.34 -1.38 9.07
C LEU A 404 9.79 0.03 9.34
N GLN A 405 10.31 0.74 10.34
CA GLN A 405 9.89 2.12 10.63
C GLN A 405 10.30 3.08 9.50
N ALA A 406 11.52 2.92 8.95
CA ALA A 406 11.97 3.71 7.80
C ALA A 406 11.14 3.42 6.54
N GLU A 407 10.81 2.16 6.28
CA GLU A 407 9.94 1.76 5.17
C GLU A 407 8.52 2.32 5.34
N GLN A 408 7.93 2.25 6.53
CA GLN A 408 6.62 2.84 6.83
C GLN A 408 6.58 4.36 6.61
N LEU A 409 7.66 5.07 6.97
CA LEU A 409 7.78 6.50 6.71
C LEU A 409 7.94 6.78 5.20
N GLY A 410 8.82 6.04 4.51
CA GLY A 410 9.02 6.15 3.07
C GLY A 410 7.73 5.90 2.28
N ASN A 411 6.99 4.84 2.61
CA ASN A 411 5.72 4.49 1.98
C ASN A 411 4.63 5.56 2.25
N ARG A 412 4.60 6.17 3.45
CA ARG A 412 3.70 7.31 3.75
C ARG A 412 4.05 8.55 2.91
N SER A 413 5.33 8.84 2.72
CA SER A 413 5.80 9.95 1.88
C SER A 413 5.56 9.72 0.39
N ALA A 414 5.81 8.50 -0.12
CA ALA A 414 5.51 8.14 -1.51
C ALA A 414 4.01 8.28 -1.80
N ALA A 415 3.15 7.68 -0.96
CA ALA A 415 1.70 7.80 -1.07
C ALA A 415 1.19 9.25 -0.85
N HIS A 416 1.99 10.16 -0.27
CA HIS A 416 1.67 11.59 -0.20
C HIS A 416 1.93 12.29 -1.55
N GLU A 417 3.13 12.09 -2.13
CA GLU A 417 3.47 12.70 -3.41
C GLU A 417 2.64 12.12 -4.57
N GLU A 418 2.22 10.85 -4.52
CA GLU A 418 1.23 10.29 -5.45
C GLU A 418 -0.13 11.00 -5.36
N ARG A 419 -0.66 11.22 -4.14
CA ARG A 419 -1.92 11.97 -3.96
C ARG A 419 -1.80 13.42 -4.41
N LYS A 420 -0.67 14.08 -4.15
CA LYS A 420 -0.38 15.45 -4.56
C LYS A 420 -0.28 15.58 -6.09
N THR A 421 0.53 14.74 -6.74
CA THR A 421 0.68 14.75 -8.21
C THR A 421 -0.62 14.37 -8.92
N MET A 422 -1.43 13.50 -8.33
CA MET A 422 -2.81 13.23 -8.79
C MET A 422 -3.72 14.44 -8.63
N SER A 423 -3.69 15.15 -7.49
CA SER A 423 -4.47 16.40 -7.30
C SER A 423 -4.09 17.43 -8.35
N GLU A 424 -2.79 17.73 -8.50
CA GLU A 424 -2.30 18.67 -9.51
C GLU A 424 -2.73 18.27 -10.94
N TRP A 425 -2.82 16.97 -11.24
CA TRP A 425 -3.32 16.50 -12.54
C TRP A 425 -4.82 16.70 -12.69
N THR A 426 -5.63 16.42 -11.66
CA THR A 426 -7.07 16.74 -11.68
C THR A 426 -7.35 18.23 -11.73
N ASP A 427 -6.51 19.08 -11.12
CA ASP A 427 -6.66 20.52 -11.15
C ASP A 427 -6.22 21.13 -12.49
N ARG A 428 -5.19 20.56 -13.14
CA ARG A 428 -4.85 20.86 -14.55
C ARG A 428 -6.03 20.52 -15.49
N LEU A 429 -6.61 19.32 -15.38
CA LEU A 429 -7.79 18.93 -16.17
C LEU A 429 -9.02 19.80 -15.89
N ARG A 430 -9.22 20.24 -14.64
CA ARG A 430 -10.31 21.17 -14.28
C ARG A 430 -10.14 22.51 -15.00
N ALA A 431 -8.94 23.09 -14.94
CA ALA A 431 -8.62 24.35 -15.64
C ALA A 431 -8.74 24.23 -17.17
N GLU A 432 -8.37 23.08 -17.75
CA GLU A 432 -8.60 22.80 -19.17
C GLU A 432 -10.10 22.74 -19.52
N LEU A 433 -10.91 22.05 -18.71
CA LEU A 433 -12.37 21.97 -18.88
C LEU A 433 -13.04 23.35 -18.74
N GLU A 434 -12.63 24.14 -17.76
CA GLU A 434 -13.11 25.52 -17.56
C GLU A 434 -12.76 26.42 -18.77
N ASN A 435 -11.54 26.33 -19.31
CA ASN A 435 -11.11 27.05 -20.52
C ASN A 435 -11.82 26.56 -21.81
N VAL A 436 -12.20 25.29 -21.90
CA VAL A 436 -13.06 24.81 -23.01
C VAL A 436 -14.48 25.34 -22.84
N ASN A 437 -15.00 25.40 -21.62
CA ASN A 437 -16.35 25.90 -21.34
C ASN A 437 -16.48 27.42 -21.60
N THR A 438 -15.49 28.24 -21.24
CA THR A 438 -15.52 29.68 -21.56
C THR A 438 -15.52 29.93 -23.06
N ARG A 439 -14.70 29.20 -23.83
CA ARG A 439 -14.70 29.25 -25.30
C ARG A 439 -16.04 28.82 -25.91
N LEU A 440 -16.68 27.79 -25.34
CA LEU A 440 -18.02 27.36 -25.76
C LEU A 440 -19.07 28.46 -25.52
N GLU A 441 -19.00 29.17 -24.40
CA GLU A 441 -19.88 30.32 -24.14
C GLU A 441 -19.59 31.55 -25.02
N GLU A 442 -18.34 31.76 -25.43
CA GLU A 442 -18.02 32.76 -26.47
C GLU A 442 -18.63 32.38 -27.83
N GLU A 443 -18.49 31.14 -28.27
CA GLU A 443 -19.09 30.66 -29.53
C GLU A 443 -20.63 30.67 -29.48
N ARG A 444 -21.23 30.40 -28.32
CA ARG A 444 -22.68 30.55 -28.10
C ARG A 444 -23.13 32.01 -28.27
N LYS A 445 -22.38 32.98 -27.74
CA LYS A 445 -22.65 34.42 -27.91
C LYS A 445 -22.49 34.85 -29.36
N ARG A 446 -21.38 34.51 -30.01
CA ARG A 446 -21.14 34.77 -31.44
C ARG A 446 -22.25 34.19 -32.32
N SER A 447 -22.71 32.97 -32.02
CA SER A 447 -23.83 32.32 -32.71
C SER A 447 -25.15 33.06 -32.51
N ALA A 448 -25.46 33.52 -31.29
CA ALA A 448 -26.65 34.31 -31.01
C ALA A 448 -26.64 35.69 -31.70
N GLU A 449 -25.50 36.37 -31.72
CA GLU A 449 -25.29 37.63 -32.43
C GLU A 449 -25.50 37.47 -33.95
N LEU A 450 -24.96 36.40 -34.55
CA LEU A 450 -25.17 36.06 -35.96
C LEU A 450 -26.64 35.73 -36.26
N LEU A 451 -27.35 35.02 -35.37
CA LEU A 451 -28.78 34.73 -35.53
C LEU A 451 -29.63 36.01 -35.50
N LEU A 452 -29.28 36.99 -34.66
CA LEU A 452 -29.94 38.31 -34.65
C LEU A 452 -29.71 39.07 -35.95
N GLN A 453 -28.50 39.03 -36.51
CA GLN A 453 -28.18 39.64 -37.81
C GLN A 453 -28.97 38.97 -38.96
N VAL A 454 -29.03 37.64 -39.00
CA VAL A 454 -29.81 36.89 -40.00
C VAL A 454 -31.31 37.22 -39.90
N ASN A 455 -31.85 37.31 -38.69
CA ASN A 455 -33.26 37.69 -38.46
C ASN A 455 -33.54 39.13 -38.94
N SER A 456 -32.64 40.07 -38.65
CA SER A 456 -32.73 41.46 -39.14
C SER A 456 -32.75 41.55 -40.67
N LEU A 457 -31.84 40.82 -41.34
CA LEU A 457 -31.78 40.74 -42.80
C LEU A 457 -33.04 40.08 -43.40
N GLN A 458 -33.56 39.02 -42.77
CA GLN A 458 -34.80 38.38 -43.19
C GLN A 458 -36.01 39.32 -43.09
N ASN A 459 -36.13 40.10 -42.01
CA ASN A 459 -37.20 41.08 -41.86
C ASN A 459 -37.08 42.24 -42.85
N SER A 460 -35.85 42.72 -43.11
CA SER A 460 -35.58 43.73 -44.15
C SER A 460 -36.00 43.24 -45.53
N LEU A 461 -35.66 42.00 -45.89
CA LEU A 461 -36.09 41.37 -47.15
C LEU A 461 -37.62 41.20 -47.24
N LEU A 462 -38.31 40.93 -46.12
CA LEU A 462 -39.77 40.89 -46.09
C LEU A 462 -40.40 42.27 -46.31
N SER A 463 -39.88 43.33 -45.68
CA SER A 463 -40.32 44.73 -45.92
C SER A 463 -40.10 45.15 -47.36
N GLN A 464 -38.90 44.88 -47.90
CA GLN A 464 -38.59 45.15 -49.31
C GLN A 464 -39.58 44.44 -50.26
N ASN A 465 -39.94 43.19 -49.97
CA ASN A 465 -40.94 42.45 -50.75
C ASN A 465 -42.38 42.99 -50.58
N GLU A 466 -42.72 43.66 -49.48
CA GLU A 466 -43.98 44.42 -49.36
C GLU A 466 -43.94 45.72 -50.17
N GLU A 467 -42.84 46.46 -50.10
CA GLU A 467 -42.65 47.70 -50.85
C GLU A 467 -42.72 47.45 -52.36
N HIS A 468 -42.10 46.38 -52.87
CA HIS A 468 -42.21 45.98 -54.28
C HIS A 468 -43.65 45.61 -54.68
N ARG A 469 -44.43 44.97 -53.78
CA ARG A 469 -45.85 44.70 -54.02
C ARG A 469 -46.69 45.99 -54.04
N ARG A 470 -46.38 46.96 -53.18
CA ARG A 470 -47.04 48.29 -53.16
C ARG A 470 -46.71 49.09 -54.42
N ILE A 471 -45.44 49.08 -54.86
CA ILE A 471 -45.00 49.72 -56.11
C ILE A 471 -45.72 49.11 -57.32
N ALA A 472 -45.71 47.78 -57.48
CA ALA A 472 -46.37 47.12 -58.61
C ALA A 472 -47.89 47.38 -58.64
N ALA A 473 -48.55 47.52 -57.49
CA ALA A 473 -49.96 47.90 -57.41
C ALA A 473 -50.20 49.35 -57.86
N LEU A 474 -49.32 50.29 -57.48
CA LEU A 474 -49.38 51.68 -57.92
C LEU A 474 -49.06 51.82 -59.42
N GLU A 475 -48.08 51.06 -59.94
CA GLU A 475 -47.77 51.00 -61.37
C GLU A 475 -48.98 50.51 -62.18
N LEU A 476 -49.68 49.47 -61.72
CA LEU A 476 -50.92 49.01 -62.35
C LEU A 476 -52.02 50.07 -62.29
N GLN A 477 -52.19 50.78 -61.16
CA GLN A 477 -53.15 51.87 -61.02
C GLN A 477 -52.85 53.06 -61.95
N ILE A 478 -51.57 53.37 -62.16
CA ILE A 478 -51.12 54.38 -63.13
C ILE A 478 -51.38 53.92 -64.57
N GLN A 479 -51.15 52.65 -64.90
CA GLN A 479 -51.45 52.10 -66.22
C GLN A 479 -52.94 52.10 -66.54
N LEU A 480 -53.79 51.76 -65.54
CA LEU A 480 -55.24 51.82 -65.69
C LEU A 480 -55.73 53.26 -65.90
N SER A 481 -55.35 54.21 -65.03
CA SER A 481 -55.79 55.61 -65.18
C SER A 481 -55.24 56.29 -66.44
N ALA A 482 -54.04 55.93 -66.92
CA ALA A 482 -53.51 56.37 -68.20
C ALA A 482 -54.29 55.81 -69.40
N LYS A 483 -54.80 54.57 -69.31
CA LYS A 483 -55.69 53.99 -70.32
C LYS A 483 -57.05 54.68 -70.31
N ASP A 484 -57.67 54.82 -69.14
CA ASP A 484 -58.99 55.44 -69.00
C ASP A 484 -58.98 56.89 -69.54
N PHE A 485 -57.88 57.63 -69.33
CA PHE A 485 -57.67 58.96 -69.91
C PHE A 485 -57.54 58.96 -71.45
N GLU A 486 -56.90 57.95 -72.06
CA GLU A 486 -56.85 57.83 -73.52
C GLU A 486 -58.22 57.42 -74.10
N ASP A 487 -58.98 56.58 -73.41
CA ASP A 487 -60.35 56.23 -73.79
C ASP A 487 -61.28 57.47 -73.69
N GLU A 488 -61.25 58.23 -72.58
CA GLU A 488 -61.96 59.52 -72.45
C GLU A 488 -61.56 60.53 -73.54
N LYS A 489 -60.28 60.56 -73.92
CA LYS A 489 -59.75 61.43 -74.98
C LYS A 489 -60.27 61.04 -76.36
N ILE A 490 -60.45 59.74 -76.63
CA ILE A 490 -61.09 59.21 -77.84
C ILE A 490 -62.59 59.59 -77.86
N ASP A 491 -63.30 59.38 -76.75
CA ASP A 491 -64.72 59.75 -76.64
C ASP A 491 -64.92 61.26 -76.78
N ARG A 492 -64.06 62.08 -76.18
CA ARG A 492 -64.08 63.54 -76.37
C ARG A 492 -63.84 63.93 -77.84
N GLN A 493 -62.94 63.24 -78.55
CA GLN A 493 -62.75 63.47 -80.00
C GLN A 493 -63.98 63.04 -80.81
N SER A 494 -64.59 61.90 -80.48
CA SER A 494 -65.85 61.44 -81.08
C SER A 494 -66.97 62.48 -80.89
N MET A 495 -67.18 62.95 -79.66
CA MET A 495 -68.17 63.99 -79.34
C MET A 495 -67.86 65.34 -80.02
N GLN A 496 -66.58 65.72 -80.14
CA GLN A 496 -66.18 66.90 -80.93
C GLN A 496 -66.49 66.74 -82.43
N GLN A 497 -66.30 65.55 -83.01
CA GLN A 497 -66.68 65.27 -84.40
C GLN A 497 -68.19 65.28 -84.60
N GLN A 498 -68.96 64.70 -83.66
CA GLN A 498 -70.42 64.77 -83.66
C GLN A 498 -70.92 66.22 -83.57
N LEU A 499 -70.35 67.03 -82.67
CA LEU A 499 -70.65 68.46 -82.55
C LEU A 499 -70.33 69.22 -83.86
N HIS A 500 -69.19 68.95 -84.49
CA HIS A 500 -68.86 69.54 -85.80
C HIS A 500 -69.85 69.14 -86.90
N LYS A 501 -70.34 67.89 -86.88
CA LYS A 501 -71.39 67.41 -87.79
C LYS A 501 -72.70 68.16 -87.56
N VAL A 502 -73.16 68.27 -86.31
CA VAL A 502 -74.35 69.05 -85.94
C VAL A 502 -74.21 70.53 -86.34
N LEU A 503 -73.07 71.17 -86.03
CA LEU A 503 -72.77 72.57 -86.42
C LEU A 503 -72.62 72.77 -87.94
N LYS A 504 -72.45 71.71 -88.73
CA LYS A 504 -72.43 71.74 -90.20
C LYS A 504 -73.84 71.60 -90.77
N GLU A 505 -74.67 70.73 -90.20
CA GLU A 505 -76.10 70.63 -90.56
C GLU A 505 -76.89 71.86 -90.11
N LEU A 506 -76.62 72.43 -88.93
CA LEU A 506 -77.18 73.71 -88.50
C LEU A 506 -76.77 74.87 -89.42
N ARG A 507 -75.53 74.87 -89.95
CA ARG A 507 -75.12 75.85 -90.99
C ARG A 507 -75.89 75.66 -92.28
N LYS A 508 -76.02 74.44 -92.79
CA LYS A 508 -76.87 74.15 -93.97
C LYS A 508 -78.32 74.59 -93.76
N ALA A 509 -78.89 74.34 -92.58
CA ALA A 509 -80.24 74.79 -92.23
C ALA A 509 -80.32 76.33 -92.18
N ARG A 510 -79.34 77.01 -91.61
CA ARG A 510 -79.26 78.48 -91.63
C ARG A 510 -79.06 79.04 -93.04
N ASP A 511 -78.31 78.36 -93.89
CA ASP A 511 -78.10 78.75 -95.29
C ASP A 511 -79.32 78.44 -96.17
N GLN A 512 -80.16 77.48 -95.78
CA GLN A 512 -81.50 77.26 -96.34
C GLN A 512 -82.46 78.37 -95.91
N ILE A 513 -82.46 78.75 -94.62
CA ILE A 513 -83.22 79.91 -94.11
C ILE A 513 -82.78 81.19 -94.83
N ALA A 514 -81.48 81.48 -94.90
CA ALA A 514 -80.95 82.66 -95.60
C ALA A 514 -81.28 82.67 -97.11
N LYS A 515 -81.41 81.50 -97.75
CA LYS A 515 -81.91 81.40 -99.13
C LYS A 515 -83.40 81.74 -99.22
N LEU A 516 -84.21 81.25 -98.29
CA LEU A 516 -85.64 81.59 -98.19
C LEU A 516 -85.87 83.08 -97.88
N GLU A 517 -85.00 83.70 -97.07
CA GLU A 517 -84.97 85.14 -96.81
C GLU A 517 -84.52 85.94 -98.03
N SER A 518 -83.47 85.49 -98.74
CA SER A 518 -82.99 86.15 -99.97
C SER A 518 -84.00 86.14 -101.12
N ALA A 519 -84.99 85.25 -101.08
CA ALA A 519 -86.10 85.20 -102.03
C ALA A 519 -87.17 86.29 -101.79
N LYS A 520 -87.02 87.17 -100.79
CA LYS A 520 -87.91 88.32 -100.53
C LYS A 520 -87.15 89.58 -100.08
N GLN A 521 -87.19 90.62 -100.90
CA GLN A 521 -86.90 92.02 -100.57
C GLN A 521 -87.74 92.95 -101.47
N PRO A 522 -87.98 94.24 -101.15
CA PRO A 522 -87.59 94.97 -99.92
C PRO A 522 -88.75 95.68 -99.18
N ASN A 523 -88.56 95.98 -97.88
CA ASN A 523 -89.09 97.18 -97.17
C ASN A 523 -88.60 97.21 -95.71
N THR A 524 -87.68 98.09 -95.28
CA THR A 524 -87.84 99.50 -94.82
C THR A 524 -88.21 99.74 -93.35
N ARG A 525 -87.26 100.40 -92.64
CA ARG A 525 -87.39 101.41 -91.57
C ARG A 525 -87.61 101.00 -90.09
N PHE A 526 -87.10 101.92 -89.25
CA PHE A 526 -87.29 102.14 -87.80
C PHE A 526 -86.53 101.26 -86.77
N SER A 527 -85.27 101.68 -86.54
CA SER A 527 -84.72 102.14 -85.25
C SER A 527 -84.40 101.20 -84.08
N GLU A 528 -83.26 101.53 -83.45
CA GLU A 528 -82.91 101.40 -82.03
C GLU A 528 -84.01 101.95 -81.07
N PRO A 529 -84.02 101.66 -79.74
CA PRO A 529 -82.85 101.34 -78.92
C PRO A 529 -82.98 100.32 -77.76
N SER A 530 -81.80 99.95 -77.23
CA SER A 530 -81.41 99.83 -75.81
C SER A 530 -82.41 99.47 -74.68
N SER A 531 -81.97 98.51 -73.85
CA SER A 531 -81.98 98.52 -72.37
C SER A 531 -83.01 97.68 -71.57
N TYR A 532 -82.64 97.48 -70.30
CA TYR A 532 -83.39 96.96 -69.14
C TYR A 532 -83.86 95.48 -69.09
N ASN A 533 -83.10 94.70 -68.31
CA ASN A 533 -83.46 94.20 -66.97
C ASN A 533 -84.87 93.61 -66.69
N LYS A 534 -84.82 92.52 -65.89
CA LYS A 534 -85.79 92.10 -64.84
C LYS A 534 -87.07 91.40 -65.38
N LEU A 535 -87.25 90.07 -65.27
CA LEU A 535 -87.31 89.16 -64.11
C LEU A 535 -88.69 89.16 -63.41
N GLU A 536 -89.52 88.15 -63.73
CA GLU A 536 -90.47 87.45 -62.84
C GLU A 536 -90.75 86.08 -63.51
N PHE A 537 -90.65 84.88 -62.91
CA PHE A 537 -90.67 84.37 -61.54
C PHE A 537 -92.05 83.98 -61.02
N GLU A 538 -92.35 82.68 -61.08
CA GLU A 538 -93.25 82.00 -60.14
C GLU A 538 -92.50 80.72 -59.66
N ARG A 539 -92.02 80.63 -58.41
CA ARG A 539 -92.74 80.28 -57.15
C ARG A 539 -93.34 78.86 -57.24
N LEU A 540 -93.17 77.95 -56.29
CA LEU A 540 -93.09 78.00 -54.81
C LEU A 540 -92.17 76.86 -54.28
N THR A 541 -91.66 76.78 -53.04
CA THR A 541 -90.99 77.70 -52.08
C THR A 541 -90.61 76.86 -50.82
N LEU A 542 -90.03 77.52 -49.80
CA LEU A 542 -89.92 77.09 -48.39
C LEU A 542 -88.76 76.13 -48.04
N ASP A 543 -87.89 76.43 -47.07
CA ASP A 543 -87.66 77.74 -46.43
C ASP A 543 -86.25 77.87 -45.82
N ASP A 544 -85.82 79.13 -45.65
CA ASP A 544 -84.67 79.62 -44.86
C ASP A 544 -85.15 79.80 -43.37
N PRO A 545 -84.44 80.38 -42.36
CA PRO A 545 -83.18 81.10 -42.42
C PRO A 545 -82.13 80.91 -41.29
N TYR A 546 -80.95 81.48 -41.58
CA TYR A 546 -79.90 82.00 -40.68
C TYR A 546 -80.22 82.14 -39.17
N GLY A 547 -79.28 81.70 -38.31
CA GLY A 547 -79.18 82.24 -36.95
C GLY A 547 -78.24 81.54 -35.95
N THR A 548 -77.08 82.15 -35.70
CA THR A 548 -76.30 82.09 -34.42
C THR A 548 -75.73 80.74 -33.90
N THR A 549 -74.76 80.87 -32.97
CA THR A 549 -74.16 79.86 -32.08
C THR A 549 -73.49 78.61 -32.68
N SER A 550 -72.17 78.50 -32.48
CA SER A 550 -71.52 77.21 -32.20
C SER A 550 -72.08 76.65 -30.88
N PRO A 551 -72.23 75.31 -30.72
CA PRO A 551 -71.04 74.53 -30.30
C PRO A 551 -70.98 73.06 -30.79
N THR A 552 -69.91 72.40 -30.34
CA THR A 552 -69.79 70.93 -30.17
C THR A 552 -69.40 70.08 -31.39
N LYS A 553 -68.08 70.05 -31.62
CA LYS A 553 -67.27 68.82 -31.68
C LYS A 553 -67.95 67.57 -32.28
N VAL A 554 -67.67 67.28 -33.55
CA VAL A 554 -67.72 65.88 -34.01
C VAL A 554 -66.56 65.13 -33.33
N ILE A 555 -66.95 64.15 -32.52
CA ILE A 555 -66.16 63.34 -31.59
C ILE A 555 -64.82 62.86 -32.18
N ASN A 556 -63.73 63.10 -31.46
CA ASN A 556 -62.45 62.43 -31.71
C ASN A 556 -62.59 60.94 -31.34
N LEU A 557 -62.42 60.03 -32.31
CA LEU A 557 -62.40 58.57 -32.10
C LEU A 557 -61.09 58.07 -31.43
N LEU A 558 -60.53 58.87 -30.50
CA LEU A 558 -59.29 58.65 -29.76
C LEU A 558 -59.41 59.03 -28.26
N ASP A 559 -60.60 59.40 -27.79
CA ASP A 559 -60.81 59.89 -26.41
C ASP A 559 -61.31 58.79 -25.44
N GLU A 560 -61.50 57.55 -25.90
CA GLU A 560 -61.84 56.38 -25.07
C GLU A 560 -60.62 55.51 -24.68
N SER A 561 -59.44 55.74 -25.27
CA SER A 561 -58.22 55.06 -24.85
C SER A 561 -57.56 55.79 -23.67
N PHE A 562 -57.44 55.07 -22.54
CA PHE A 562 -56.65 55.49 -21.39
C PHE A 562 -55.24 54.92 -21.47
N LEU A 563 -54.25 55.74 -21.12
CA LEU A 563 -52.85 55.36 -20.97
C LEU A 563 -52.51 55.36 -19.48
N GLU A 564 -52.02 54.22 -18.97
CA GLU A 564 -51.64 54.07 -17.56
C GLU A 564 -50.17 54.46 -17.34
N CYS A 565 -49.87 55.11 -16.20
CA CYS A 565 -48.49 55.26 -15.74
C CYS A 565 -47.92 53.88 -15.33
N PRO A 566 -46.78 53.43 -15.87
CA PRO A 566 -46.29 52.06 -15.64
C PRO A 566 -45.86 51.74 -14.20
N LYS A 567 -45.59 52.75 -13.35
CA LYS A 567 -45.18 52.56 -11.95
C LYS A 567 -46.37 52.53 -10.98
N CYS A 568 -47.42 53.34 -11.21
CA CYS A 568 -48.55 53.52 -10.28
C CYS A 568 -49.94 53.17 -10.84
N ARG A 569 -50.05 52.89 -12.15
CA ARG A 569 -51.29 52.62 -12.89
C ARG A 569 -52.39 53.70 -12.81
N ALA A 570 -52.02 54.94 -12.52
CA ALA A 570 -52.93 56.07 -12.68
C ALA A 570 -53.34 56.20 -14.18
N PRO A 571 -54.63 56.18 -14.52
CA PRO A 571 -55.10 56.24 -15.91
C PRO A 571 -55.27 57.69 -16.39
N TYR A 572 -54.72 58.00 -17.56
CA TYR A 572 -54.82 59.31 -18.20
C TYR A 572 -55.46 59.19 -19.59
N PRO A 573 -56.42 60.05 -19.98
CA PRO A 573 -56.94 60.08 -21.35
C PRO A 573 -55.83 60.31 -22.38
N THR A 574 -55.89 59.66 -23.55
CA THR A 574 -54.89 59.83 -24.62
C THR A 574 -54.78 61.28 -25.09
N SER A 575 -55.88 62.04 -25.04
CA SER A 575 -55.93 63.49 -25.29
C SER A 575 -55.08 64.33 -24.32
N ARG A 576 -54.67 63.77 -23.16
CA ARG A 576 -53.84 64.40 -22.12
C ARG A 576 -52.44 63.77 -21.97
N HIS A 577 -51.90 63.12 -23.00
CA HIS A 577 -50.58 62.46 -22.94
C HIS A 577 -49.43 63.32 -22.36
N ARG A 578 -49.45 64.66 -22.53
CA ARG A 578 -48.47 65.57 -21.91
C ARG A 578 -48.54 65.62 -20.38
N GLU A 579 -49.74 65.48 -19.80
CA GLU A 579 -49.92 65.41 -18.34
C GLU A 579 -49.42 64.06 -17.80
N LEU A 580 -49.63 62.97 -18.57
CA LEU A 580 -49.05 61.65 -18.25
C LEU A 580 -47.53 61.67 -18.29
N LEU A 581 -46.90 62.32 -19.28
CA LEU A 581 -45.43 62.40 -19.34
C LEU A 581 -44.86 63.18 -18.14
N ALA A 582 -45.41 64.35 -17.81
CA ALA A 582 -45.00 65.11 -16.63
C ALA A 582 -45.26 64.35 -15.31
N HIS A 583 -46.33 63.53 -15.25
CA HIS A 583 -46.56 62.61 -14.14
C HIS A 583 -45.52 61.49 -14.10
N ILE A 584 -45.14 60.90 -15.24
CA ILE A 584 -44.11 59.85 -15.32
C ILE A 584 -42.74 60.38 -14.86
N ASP A 585 -42.35 61.60 -15.23
CA ASP A 585 -41.10 62.21 -14.78
C ASP A 585 -41.05 62.33 -13.23
N TYR A 586 -42.14 62.81 -12.61
CA TYR A 586 -42.27 62.87 -11.15
C TYR A 586 -42.49 61.52 -10.46
N CYS A 587 -43.05 60.54 -11.19
CA CYS A 587 -43.35 59.23 -10.65
C CYS A 587 -42.16 58.28 -10.77
N LEU A 588 -41.24 58.46 -11.73
CA LEU A 588 -40.07 57.60 -11.88
C LEU A 588 -38.99 57.82 -10.81
N THR A 589 -38.85 59.06 -10.30
CA THR A 589 -38.18 59.33 -9.02
C THR A 589 -38.79 58.58 -7.84
#